data_AF-A0A2G5DQ29-F1
#
_entry.id   AF-A0A2G5DQ29-F1
#
_cell.length_a   1.000
_cell.length_b   1.000
_cell.length_c   1.000
_cell.angle_alpha   90.00
_cell.angle_beta   90.00
_cell.angle_gamma   90.00
#
_symmetry.space_group_name_H-M   'P 1'
#
loop_
_entity.id
_entity.type
_entity.pdbx_description
1 polymer ?
#
loop_
_entity_poly.entity_id
_entity_poly.type
_entity_poly.pdbx_seq_one_letter_code
_entity_poly.pdbx_strand_id
1 'polypeptide(L)'
;MLCFRSVSISYLFLPTVFFLIFSTFFFSFSSSSRELVSQSHHLQFKPIQENSVFYFYYTGLFGREEDWIVGQRRFIAEGSGTNGSVNNSSSLILAAERTRRRDPLNNFNRYTGGWNISERHYWASVGFTAVPLFIVALVWFAIFGLSLLLICCCFCCCRREPYGYSRTAYALSLIFLILFTISAIIGCIVLYTGQGKFYASTEDTLEYVVQQANVTADSLRNVSGYLAAAKGIKVVSVLLGPDVQTSIDEIDSKINSSATTVSEKTESNSDTIQEVLHDVRLCLIILAAVMLLLTFLGFLFSILGMQSLVSILVVMGWILVTGTFVLCGVFLLLHNVVADTCVAMDQWVQNPTAHTALDDILPCVDNATANESLLRSKQVSFQLVNVVNQVINNMSNANFPAFLPPPVNVNQSGPLVPVLCNPFNSDMTERQCITGEVGFDNATQVWKNYVCQVSSRGVCTTVGRLTPDYYDQMAAAVNVSFGLYHYGPFLVQLEDCTFVRDTFTDISRNHCPGLKKYVKWIYVGLVMVSVAVMLSLVFWVLYARERRHRVYTKHHMNGYGHGPSEEGRGI
;
A
#
# COMPACT_ATOMS: atom_id res chain seq x y z
N MET A 1 38.22 -35.82 -29.73
CA MET A 1 37.83 -36.01 -28.33
C MET A 1 38.85 -35.27 -27.47
N LEU A 2 38.66 -33.96 -27.28
CA LEU A 2 39.58 -33.12 -26.52
C LEU A 2 39.26 -33.32 -25.04
N CYS A 3 40.02 -34.19 -24.35
CA CYS A 3 40.06 -34.17 -22.89
C CYS A 3 40.54 -32.78 -22.49
N PHE A 4 39.63 -31.95 -21.96
CA PHE A 4 39.98 -30.66 -21.38
C PHE A 4 40.97 -30.91 -20.24
N ARG A 5 42.24 -30.65 -20.54
CA ARG A 5 43.36 -30.76 -19.61
C ARG A 5 43.05 -29.87 -18.41
N SER A 6 42.96 -30.49 -17.23
CA SER A 6 42.92 -29.86 -15.90
C SER A 6 42.14 -28.53 -15.85
N VAL A 7 40.85 -28.59 -15.46
CA VAL A 7 40.16 -27.40 -14.96
C VAL A 7 40.87 -26.96 -13.67
N SER A 8 41.86 -26.11 -13.85
CA SER A 8 42.68 -25.53 -12.80
C SER A 8 41.80 -24.76 -11.84
N ILE A 9 42.18 -24.74 -10.58
CA ILE A 9 41.57 -24.00 -9.47
C ILE A 9 41.26 -22.53 -9.87
N SER A 10 42.00 -21.96 -10.84
CA SER A 10 41.71 -20.64 -11.44
C SER A 10 40.27 -20.46 -11.96
N TYR A 11 39.58 -21.48 -12.48
CA TYR A 11 38.21 -21.31 -13.00
C TYR A 11 37.11 -21.36 -11.92
N LEU A 12 37.42 -21.87 -10.72
CA LEU A 12 36.55 -21.82 -9.53
C LEU A 12 36.84 -20.56 -8.67
N PHE A 13 38.09 -20.07 -8.72
CA PHE A 13 38.47 -18.80 -8.11
C PHE A 13 38.05 -17.57 -8.93
N LEU A 14 37.98 -17.64 -10.26
CA LEU A 14 37.49 -16.53 -11.08
C LEU A 14 36.07 -16.06 -10.71
N PRO A 15 35.07 -16.95 -10.58
CA PRO A 15 33.73 -16.54 -10.18
C PRO A 15 33.70 -16.09 -8.72
N THR A 16 34.44 -16.71 -7.79
CA THR A 16 34.44 -16.25 -6.38
C THR A 16 35.15 -14.92 -6.18
N VAL A 17 36.24 -14.65 -6.88
CA VAL A 17 36.91 -13.33 -6.90
C VAL A 17 36.03 -12.31 -7.62
N PHE A 18 35.40 -12.68 -8.74
CA PHE A 18 34.41 -11.83 -9.42
C PHE A 18 33.21 -11.52 -8.52
N PHE A 19 32.66 -12.50 -7.79
CA PHE A 19 31.54 -12.31 -6.86
C PHE A 19 31.94 -11.62 -5.54
N LEU A 20 33.18 -11.74 -5.07
CA LEU A 20 33.71 -10.96 -3.93
C LEU A 20 33.99 -9.50 -4.33
N ILE A 21 34.50 -9.27 -5.54
CA ILE A 21 34.66 -7.91 -6.10
C ILE A 21 33.27 -7.32 -6.40
N PHE A 22 32.34 -8.09 -6.94
CA PHE A 22 30.99 -7.63 -7.24
C PHE A 22 30.17 -7.39 -5.96
N SER A 23 30.31 -8.22 -4.92
CA SER A 23 29.63 -8.03 -3.63
C SER A 23 30.19 -6.83 -2.87
N THR A 24 31.51 -6.60 -2.89
CA THR A 24 32.09 -5.36 -2.34
C THR A 24 31.67 -4.12 -3.13
N PHE A 25 31.60 -4.20 -4.46
CA PHE A 25 31.05 -3.12 -5.30
C PHE A 25 29.55 -2.87 -5.02
N PHE A 26 28.75 -3.92 -4.79
CA PHE A 26 27.32 -3.83 -4.46
C PHE A 26 27.05 -3.26 -3.05
N PHE A 27 27.83 -3.66 -2.05
CA PHE A 27 27.74 -3.12 -0.69
C PHE A 27 28.21 -1.65 -0.64
N SER A 28 29.20 -1.27 -1.46
CA SER A 28 29.56 0.13 -1.68
C SER A 28 28.46 0.91 -2.41
N PHE A 29 27.76 0.32 -3.38
CA PHE A 29 26.63 0.97 -4.06
C PHE A 29 25.40 1.15 -3.17
N SER A 30 25.13 0.19 -2.26
CA SER A 30 24.05 0.28 -1.28
C SER A 30 24.33 1.23 -0.11
N SER A 31 25.60 1.57 0.16
CA SER A 31 25.99 2.57 1.16
C SER A 31 26.16 3.97 0.55
N SER A 32 26.54 4.06 -0.72
CA SER A 32 26.75 5.30 -1.48
C SER A 32 25.47 5.94 -2.03
N SER A 33 24.28 5.41 -1.69
CA SER A 33 22.99 6.07 -2.00
C SER A 33 22.77 7.39 -1.21
N ARG A 34 23.75 7.85 -0.42
CA ARG A 34 23.74 9.16 0.23
C ARG A 34 24.69 10.19 -0.40
N GLU A 35 25.71 9.78 -1.15
CA GLU A 35 26.63 10.73 -1.82
C GLU A 35 27.30 10.06 -3.04
N LEU A 36 26.74 10.27 -4.25
CA LEU A 36 27.52 10.63 -5.43
C LEU A 36 26.59 11.08 -6.56
N VAL A 37 26.28 12.38 -6.51
CA VAL A 37 26.06 13.18 -7.71
C VAL A 37 27.37 13.17 -8.51
N SER A 38 27.24 12.94 -9.82
CA SER A 38 28.26 13.11 -10.87
C SER A 38 29.18 11.93 -11.19
N GLN A 39 29.29 11.70 -12.51
CA GLN A 39 30.30 10.94 -13.27
C GLN A 39 30.31 9.41 -13.21
N SER A 40 29.71 8.81 -14.25
CA SER A 40 30.47 7.92 -15.14
C SER A 40 29.82 7.90 -16.53
N HIS A 41 30.57 8.39 -17.50
CA HIS A 41 30.21 8.46 -18.91
C HIS A 41 30.52 7.13 -19.62
N HIS A 42 29.75 6.88 -20.68
CA HIS A 42 29.99 5.95 -21.79
C HIS A 42 30.11 4.45 -21.47
N LEU A 43 28.98 3.75 -21.63
CA LEU A 43 28.94 2.43 -22.28
C LEU A 43 27.59 2.33 -23.02
N GLN A 44 27.62 2.43 -24.35
CA GLN A 44 26.46 2.22 -25.21
C GLN A 44 26.17 0.71 -25.29
N PHE A 45 25.00 0.29 -24.85
CA PHE A 45 24.43 -1.01 -25.21
C PHE A 45 23.21 -0.78 -26.11
N LYS A 46 23.22 -1.44 -27.27
CA LYS A 46 22.17 -1.41 -28.30
C LYS A 46 20.96 -2.23 -27.80
N PRO A 47 19.71 -1.78 -28.04
CA PRO A 47 18.53 -2.45 -27.49
C PRO A 47 18.30 -3.79 -28.18
N ILE A 48 18.09 -4.84 -27.40
CA ILE A 48 17.58 -6.13 -27.88
C ILE A 48 16.07 -6.15 -27.65
N GLN A 49 15.40 -6.52 -28.73
CA GLN A 49 13.97 -6.59 -28.95
C GLN A 49 13.25 -7.52 -27.97
N GLU A 50 12.01 -7.10 -27.67
CA GLU A 50 10.91 -7.78 -26.96
C GLU A 50 11.13 -9.23 -26.55
N ASN A 51 10.97 -9.52 -25.26
CA ASN A 51 10.62 -10.87 -24.83
C ASN A 51 9.61 -10.84 -23.67
N SER A 52 8.54 -11.60 -23.89
CA SER A 52 7.32 -11.87 -23.12
C SER A 52 7.48 -12.36 -21.68
N VAL A 53 8.71 -12.51 -21.19
CA VAL A 53 9.02 -13.02 -19.84
C VAL A 53 8.76 -11.95 -18.77
N PHE A 54 8.89 -10.66 -19.13
CA PHE A 54 8.61 -9.55 -18.21
C PHE A 54 7.11 -9.41 -17.91
N TYR A 55 6.24 -9.76 -18.87
CA TYR A 55 4.79 -9.71 -18.72
C TYR A 55 4.25 -10.77 -17.75
N PHE A 56 4.90 -11.94 -17.69
CA PHE A 56 4.45 -13.08 -16.86
C PHE A 56 4.73 -12.88 -15.36
N TYR A 57 5.74 -12.07 -14.99
CA TYR A 57 6.02 -11.71 -13.60
C TYR A 57 5.19 -10.50 -13.13
N TYR A 58 4.80 -9.62 -14.05
CA TYR A 58 3.93 -8.47 -13.80
C TYR A 58 2.53 -8.88 -13.35
N THR A 59 1.97 -9.92 -13.97
CA THR A 59 0.62 -10.42 -13.65
C THR A 59 0.56 -11.34 -12.43
N GLY A 60 1.69 -11.90 -12.00
CA GLY A 60 1.72 -12.86 -10.89
C GLY A 60 1.73 -12.25 -9.49
N LEU A 61 2.26 -11.04 -9.32
CA LEU A 61 2.31 -10.31 -8.03
C LEU A 61 1.23 -9.22 -7.92
N PHE A 62 0.66 -8.81 -9.05
CA PHE A 62 -0.47 -7.89 -9.15
C PHE A 62 -1.48 -8.47 -10.14
N GLY A 63 -2.06 -9.61 -9.77
CA GLY A 63 -3.09 -10.29 -10.56
C GLY A 63 -4.44 -9.62 -10.42
N ARG A 64 -4.79 -8.80 -11.43
CA ARG A 64 -6.07 -8.73 -12.17
C ARG A 64 -6.29 -7.29 -12.62
N GLU A 65 -5.87 -7.02 -13.86
CA GLU A 65 -6.48 -5.97 -14.67
C GLU A 65 -7.90 -6.43 -15.00
N GLU A 66 -8.91 -5.91 -14.29
CA GLU A 66 -10.20 -5.44 -14.83
C GLU A 66 -10.77 -4.36 -13.88
N ASP A 67 -11.14 -3.21 -14.47
CA ASP A 67 -12.10 -2.19 -14.01
C ASP A 67 -11.81 -1.28 -12.78
N TRP A 68 -10.62 -0.67 -12.65
CA TRP A 68 -10.39 0.34 -11.59
C TRP A 68 -9.95 1.75 -12.03
N ILE A 69 -9.85 2.06 -13.34
CA ILE A 69 -9.43 3.43 -13.79
C ILE A 69 -10.49 4.16 -14.67
N VAL A 70 -11.65 3.57 -14.95
CA VAL A 70 -12.72 4.27 -15.70
C VAL A 70 -13.97 4.45 -14.83
N GLY A 71 -13.76 4.97 -13.61
CA GLY A 71 -14.84 5.51 -12.78
C GLY A 71 -15.09 6.97 -13.11
N GLN A 72 -16.02 7.22 -14.05
CA GLN A 72 -16.72 8.50 -14.25
C GLN A 72 -15.85 9.76 -14.38
N ARG A 73 -15.29 10.02 -15.58
CA ARG A 73 -14.98 11.42 -15.99
C ARG A 73 -16.23 12.25 -15.81
N ARG A 74 -16.20 13.31 -14.98
CA ARG A 74 -17.27 14.32 -14.99
C ARG A 74 -17.23 15.07 -16.32
N PHE A 75 -18.19 14.75 -17.19
CA PHE A 75 -18.96 15.78 -17.89
C PHE A 75 -19.90 16.38 -16.85
N ILE A 76 -19.69 17.62 -16.38
CA ILE A 76 -20.72 18.65 -16.09
C ILE A 76 -20.03 20.02 -15.95
N ALA A 77 -20.39 20.90 -16.88
CA ALA A 77 -20.49 22.38 -16.84
C ALA A 77 -19.24 23.25 -16.57
N GLU A 78 -18.42 23.43 -17.60
CA GLU A 78 -17.92 24.77 -17.90
C GLU A 78 -19.09 25.58 -18.51
N GLY A 79 -19.69 26.45 -17.69
CA GLY A 79 -20.53 27.52 -18.20
C GLY A 79 -19.68 28.48 -19.03
N SER A 80 -20.02 28.61 -20.31
CA SER A 80 -19.48 29.60 -21.25
C SER A 80 -19.38 30.98 -20.59
N GLY A 81 -18.14 31.46 -20.42
CA GLY A 81 -17.83 32.73 -19.78
C GLY A 81 -16.40 33.18 -20.05
N THR A 82 -16.13 33.59 -21.30
CA THR A 82 -15.15 34.61 -21.73
C THR A 82 -13.81 34.75 -20.99
N ASN A 83 -12.73 34.37 -21.68
CA ASN A 83 -11.38 34.95 -21.66
C ASN A 83 -10.95 35.69 -20.38
N GLY A 84 -10.32 34.95 -19.45
CA GLY A 84 -9.64 35.52 -18.29
C GLY A 84 -8.52 34.61 -17.79
N SER A 85 -7.28 35.07 -17.96
CA SER A 85 -6.02 34.64 -17.33
C SER A 85 -5.92 33.21 -16.77
N VAL A 86 -5.13 32.37 -17.45
CA VAL A 86 -4.46 31.20 -16.86
C VAL A 86 -3.73 31.67 -15.61
N ASN A 87 -4.30 31.40 -14.43
CA ASN A 87 -3.56 31.53 -13.18
C ASN A 87 -2.44 30.50 -13.22
N ASN A 88 -1.20 30.96 -13.00
CA ASN A 88 0.00 30.14 -12.88
C ASN A 88 -0.10 29.21 -11.66
N SER A 89 -0.88 28.12 -11.73
CA SER A 89 -0.76 27.03 -10.79
C SER A 89 0.48 26.22 -11.17
N SER A 90 1.56 26.44 -10.41
CA SER A 90 2.80 25.70 -10.55
C SER A 90 2.54 24.20 -10.33
N SER A 91 2.63 23.40 -11.38
CA SER A 91 2.56 21.95 -11.30
C SER A 91 3.69 21.43 -10.42
N LEU A 92 3.35 20.67 -9.37
CA LEU A 92 4.33 20.05 -8.48
C LEU A 92 4.49 18.56 -8.84
N ILE A 93 5.73 18.20 -9.14
CA ILE A 93 6.12 16.82 -9.40
C ILE A 93 6.40 16.13 -8.07
N LEU A 94 5.55 15.18 -7.68
CA LEU A 94 5.69 14.45 -6.42
C LEU A 94 6.89 13.51 -6.45
N ALA A 95 7.61 13.40 -5.33
CA ALA A 95 8.82 12.62 -5.13
C ALA A 95 9.88 12.77 -6.24
N ALA A 96 10.00 13.96 -6.86
CA ALA A 96 10.82 14.19 -8.04
C ALA A 96 12.29 13.73 -7.89
N GLU A 97 12.95 14.11 -6.79
CA GLU A 97 14.37 13.77 -6.59
C GLU A 97 14.57 12.26 -6.39
N ARG A 98 13.66 11.61 -5.68
CA ARG A 98 13.77 10.19 -5.33
C ARG A 98 13.44 9.26 -6.52
N THR A 99 12.52 9.70 -7.38
CA THR A 99 12.08 8.97 -8.56
C THR A 99 13.00 9.16 -9.77
N ARG A 100 13.99 10.06 -9.67
CA ARG A 100 14.97 10.35 -10.73
C ARG A 100 15.92 9.18 -11.00
N ARG A 101 15.40 8.16 -11.66
CA ARG A 101 16.04 6.87 -11.96
C ARG A 101 16.10 6.66 -13.46
N ARG A 102 16.78 5.61 -13.90
CA ARG A 102 16.92 5.32 -15.33
C ARG A 102 15.64 4.67 -15.85
N ASP A 103 15.16 5.11 -17.01
CA ASP A 103 13.93 4.58 -17.61
C ASP A 103 14.25 3.81 -18.91
N PRO A 104 14.08 2.48 -18.92
CA PRO A 104 14.35 1.67 -20.10
C PRO A 104 13.39 1.96 -21.26
N LEU A 105 12.19 2.50 -21.01
CA LEU A 105 11.23 2.85 -22.06
C LEU A 105 11.57 4.19 -22.76
N ASN A 106 12.40 5.02 -22.14
CA ASN A 106 12.84 6.30 -22.69
C ASN A 106 14.35 6.30 -22.97
N ASN A 107 14.83 5.33 -23.76
CA ASN A 107 16.24 5.22 -24.16
C ASN A 107 17.23 5.28 -22.98
N PHE A 108 16.82 4.79 -21.80
CA PHE A 108 17.60 4.85 -20.57
C PHE A 108 17.97 6.29 -20.15
N ASN A 109 17.18 7.29 -20.53
CA ASN A 109 17.24 8.62 -19.95
C ASN A 109 16.77 8.59 -18.49
N ARG A 110 17.11 9.64 -17.72
CA ARG A 110 16.59 9.76 -16.36
C ARG A 110 15.11 10.14 -16.43
N TYR A 111 14.28 9.38 -15.74
CA TYR A 111 12.88 9.68 -15.52
C TYR A 111 12.73 10.96 -14.69
N THR A 112 11.83 11.84 -15.11
CA THR A 112 11.59 13.15 -14.50
C THR A 112 10.11 13.40 -14.17
N GLY A 113 9.23 12.43 -14.43
CA GLY A 113 7.78 12.57 -14.25
C GLY A 113 7.30 12.51 -12.80
N GLY A 114 8.17 12.15 -11.84
CA GLY A 114 7.79 12.02 -10.43
C GLY A 114 7.01 10.75 -10.11
N TRP A 115 6.51 10.66 -8.90
CA TRP A 115 5.59 9.60 -8.52
C TRP A 115 4.26 9.78 -9.25
N ASN A 116 3.91 8.81 -10.09
CA ASN A 116 2.64 8.76 -10.81
C ASN A 116 2.29 7.29 -11.10
N ILE A 117 1.30 6.74 -10.39
CA ILE A 117 0.91 5.32 -10.53
C ILE A 117 0.22 5.01 -11.86
N SER A 118 -0.34 6.02 -12.53
CA SER A 118 -0.98 5.89 -13.83
C SER A 118 0.03 5.90 -14.99
N GLU A 119 1.26 6.36 -14.73
CA GLU A 119 2.29 6.52 -15.75
C GLU A 119 3.12 5.25 -15.94
N ARG A 120 3.19 4.77 -17.20
CA ARG A 120 3.98 3.58 -17.53
C ARG A 120 5.50 3.76 -17.32
N HIS A 121 6.01 4.96 -17.57
CA HIS A 121 7.42 5.30 -17.40
C HIS A 121 7.86 5.27 -15.93
N TYR A 122 6.97 5.62 -14.99
CA TYR A 122 7.20 5.46 -13.56
C TYR A 122 7.47 3.99 -13.22
N TRP A 123 6.56 3.08 -13.61
CA TRP A 123 6.70 1.65 -13.33
C TRP A 123 7.93 1.02 -13.99
N ALA A 124 8.23 1.42 -15.23
CA ALA A 124 9.44 0.95 -15.92
C ALA A 124 10.71 1.41 -15.21
N SER A 125 10.74 2.66 -14.76
CA SER A 125 11.91 3.22 -14.07
C SER A 125 12.13 2.63 -12.68
N VAL A 126 11.05 2.42 -11.91
CA VAL A 126 11.11 1.72 -10.61
C VAL A 126 11.52 0.27 -10.83
N GLY A 127 10.89 -0.43 -11.78
CA GLY A 127 11.21 -1.80 -12.18
C GLY A 127 12.69 -2.00 -12.53
N PHE A 128 13.28 -1.03 -13.22
CA PHE A 128 14.68 -1.09 -13.63
C PHE A 128 15.67 -1.14 -12.44
N THR A 129 15.27 -0.67 -11.25
CA THR A 129 16.13 -0.73 -10.06
C THR A 129 16.43 -2.16 -9.59
N ALA A 130 15.55 -3.13 -9.88
CA ALA A 130 15.74 -4.53 -9.50
C ALA A 130 16.48 -5.38 -10.56
N VAL A 131 16.63 -4.86 -11.79
CA VAL A 131 17.31 -5.56 -12.90
C VAL A 131 18.70 -6.09 -12.51
N PRO A 132 19.56 -5.35 -11.79
CA PRO A 132 20.84 -5.88 -11.34
C PRO A 132 20.73 -7.19 -10.53
N LEU A 133 19.74 -7.33 -9.65
CA LEU A 133 19.53 -8.53 -8.85
C LEU A 133 19.02 -9.70 -9.70
N PHE A 134 18.16 -9.43 -10.68
CA PHE A 134 17.72 -10.44 -11.63
C PHE A 134 18.86 -10.92 -12.54
N ILE A 135 19.74 -10.01 -12.97
CA ILE A 135 20.95 -10.39 -13.73
C ILE A 135 21.85 -11.27 -12.86
N VAL A 136 22.07 -10.92 -11.59
CA VAL A 136 22.85 -11.77 -10.66
C VAL A 136 22.21 -13.15 -10.52
N ALA A 137 20.88 -13.23 -10.39
CA ALA A 137 20.17 -14.50 -10.32
C ALA A 137 20.39 -15.35 -11.60
N LEU A 138 20.23 -14.74 -12.78
CA LEU A 138 20.42 -15.41 -14.07
C LEU A 138 21.86 -15.87 -14.29
N VAL A 139 22.83 -15.01 -13.98
CA VAL A 139 24.27 -15.31 -14.08
C VAL A 139 24.64 -16.43 -13.12
N TRP A 140 24.19 -16.36 -11.87
CA TRP A 140 24.39 -17.43 -10.89
C TRP A 140 23.77 -18.74 -11.37
N PHE A 141 22.50 -18.70 -11.81
CA PHE A 141 21.79 -19.88 -12.30
C PHE A 141 22.53 -20.55 -13.46
N ALA A 142 22.90 -19.78 -14.48
CA ALA A 142 23.55 -20.28 -15.69
C ALA A 142 24.99 -20.74 -15.44
N ILE A 143 25.84 -19.90 -14.82
CA ILE A 143 27.26 -20.22 -14.62
C ILE A 143 27.41 -21.38 -13.64
N PHE A 144 26.73 -21.32 -12.49
CA PHE A 144 26.85 -22.38 -11.49
C PHE A 144 26.23 -23.68 -12.01
N GLY A 145 25.07 -23.62 -12.66
CA GLY A 145 24.43 -24.78 -13.29
C GLY A 145 25.31 -25.43 -14.36
N LEU A 146 25.88 -24.65 -15.28
CA LEU A 146 26.80 -25.15 -16.31
C LEU A 146 28.07 -25.76 -15.68
N SER A 147 28.60 -25.16 -14.61
CA SER A 147 29.74 -25.71 -13.89
C SER A 147 29.44 -27.07 -13.25
N LEU A 148 28.25 -27.24 -12.66
CA LEU A 148 27.81 -28.53 -12.11
C LEU A 148 27.65 -29.60 -13.20
N LEU A 149 27.07 -29.23 -14.35
CA LEU A 149 26.92 -30.12 -15.51
C LEU A 149 28.29 -30.55 -16.06
N LEU A 150 29.24 -29.63 -16.19
CA LEU A 150 30.60 -29.94 -16.64
C LEU A 150 31.33 -30.84 -15.64
N ILE A 151 31.19 -30.61 -14.33
CA ILE A 151 31.78 -31.47 -13.29
C ILE A 151 31.18 -32.89 -13.36
N CYS A 152 29.87 -33.01 -13.58
CA CYS A 152 29.19 -34.29 -13.76
C CYS A 152 29.70 -35.03 -15.02
N CYS A 153 29.76 -34.34 -16.16
CA CYS A 153 30.22 -34.92 -17.42
C CYS A 153 31.70 -35.33 -17.36
N CYS A 154 32.57 -34.52 -16.74
CA CYS A 154 33.98 -34.87 -16.55
C CYS A 154 34.17 -36.06 -15.60
N PHE A 155 33.31 -36.24 -14.60
CA PHE A 155 33.33 -37.39 -13.70
C PHE A 155 32.94 -38.69 -14.43
N CYS A 156 32.03 -38.60 -15.40
CA CYS A 156 31.59 -39.74 -16.21
C CYS A 156 32.55 -40.08 -17.38
N CYS A 157 33.28 -39.10 -17.92
CA CYS A 157 34.04 -39.26 -19.17
C CYS A 157 35.57 -39.18 -19.05
N CYS A 158 36.14 -38.78 -17.90
CA CYS A 158 37.59 -38.59 -17.75
C CYS A 158 38.17 -39.18 -16.45
N ARG A 159 39.35 -39.81 -16.55
CA ARG A 159 40.12 -40.31 -15.39
C ARG A 159 40.85 -39.14 -14.72
N ARG A 160 40.62 -38.90 -13.43
CA ARG A 160 41.23 -37.78 -12.69
C ARG A 160 42.73 -37.98 -12.48
N GLU A 161 43.53 -36.97 -12.83
CA GLU A 161 44.93 -36.87 -12.41
C GLU A 161 45.03 -36.50 -10.92
N PRO A 162 45.99 -37.07 -10.17
CA PRO A 162 46.15 -36.79 -8.75
C PRO A 162 46.76 -35.38 -8.55
N TYR A 163 45.91 -34.43 -8.18
CA TYR A 163 46.33 -33.11 -7.70
C TYR A 163 46.85 -33.18 -6.24
N GLY A 164 47.84 -32.35 -5.89
CA GLY A 164 48.45 -32.31 -4.56
C GLY A 164 47.61 -31.57 -3.50
N TYR A 165 47.65 -32.05 -2.25
CA TYR A 165 46.95 -31.45 -1.11
C TYR A 165 47.57 -30.10 -0.70
N SER A 166 46.73 -29.07 -0.49
CA SER A 166 47.18 -27.78 0.08
C SER A 166 46.59 -27.53 1.47
N ARG A 167 47.47 -27.46 2.49
CA ARG A 167 47.07 -27.22 3.89
C ARG A 167 46.45 -25.84 4.11
N THR A 168 46.94 -24.82 3.39
CA THR A 168 46.46 -23.43 3.51
C THR A 168 45.07 -23.29 2.91
N ALA A 169 44.82 -23.88 1.73
CA ALA A 169 43.51 -23.87 1.08
C ALA A 169 42.44 -24.60 1.93
N TYR A 170 42.81 -25.71 2.54
CA TYR A 170 41.93 -26.45 3.47
C TYR A 170 41.56 -25.62 4.71
N ALA A 171 42.54 -24.99 5.36
CA ALA A 171 42.31 -24.17 6.55
C ALA A 171 41.48 -22.92 6.25
N LEU A 172 41.80 -22.19 5.17
CA LEU A 172 41.05 -21.01 4.74
C LEU A 172 39.61 -21.34 4.38
N SER A 173 39.39 -22.44 3.65
CA SER A 173 38.03 -22.87 3.28
C SER A 173 37.17 -23.14 4.52
N LEU A 174 37.75 -23.75 5.56
CA LEU A 174 37.04 -24.01 6.81
C LEU A 174 36.69 -22.70 7.55
N ILE A 175 37.61 -21.75 7.62
CA ILE A 175 37.38 -20.44 8.27
C ILE A 175 36.25 -19.70 7.55
N PHE A 176 36.30 -19.62 6.21
CA PHE A 176 35.25 -18.97 5.43
C PHE A 176 33.89 -19.66 5.59
N LEU A 177 33.84 -20.99 5.64
CA LEU A 177 32.59 -21.71 5.91
C LEU A 177 31.99 -21.35 7.26
N ILE A 178 32.80 -21.22 8.32
CA ILE A 178 32.32 -20.79 9.64
C ILE A 178 31.79 -19.35 9.58
N LEU A 179 32.48 -18.45 8.88
CA LEU A 179 32.04 -17.06 8.74
C LEU A 179 30.72 -16.95 7.96
N PHE A 180 30.57 -17.70 6.87
CA PHE A 180 29.34 -17.68 6.07
C PHE A 180 28.16 -18.34 6.77
N THR A 181 28.36 -19.39 7.57
CA THR A 181 27.27 -19.93 8.39
C THR A 181 26.81 -18.92 9.46
N ILE A 182 27.74 -18.22 10.12
CA ILE A 182 27.39 -17.12 11.04
C ILE A 182 26.64 -16.00 10.31
N SER A 183 27.12 -15.60 9.13
CA SER A 183 26.45 -14.57 8.31
C SER A 183 25.04 -15.00 7.88
N ALA A 184 24.84 -16.27 7.53
CA ALA A 184 23.53 -16.81 7.18
C ALA A 184 22.57 -16.76 8.38
N ILE A 185 23.05 -17.12 9.58
CA ILE A 185 22.27 -17.02 10.83
C ILE A 185 21.84 -15.57 11.08
N ILE A 186 22.77 -14.62 11.01
CA ILE A 186 22.47 -13.18 11.19
C ILE A 186 21.46 -12.71 10.13
N GLY A 187 21.67 -13.08 8.87
CA GLY A 187 20.76 -12.76 7.77
C GLY A 187 19.33 -13.26 8.01
N CYS A 188 19.18 -14.51 8.47
CA CYS A 188 17.88 -15.09 8.78
C CYS A 188 17.21 -14.40 9.98
N ILE A 189 17.97 -13.99 11.00
CA ILE A 189 17.43 -13.21 12.12
C ILE A 189 16.91 -11.84 11.64
N VAL A 190 17.69 -11.13 10.83
CA VAL A 190 17.28 -9.83 10.25
C VAL A 190 16.04 -10.00 9.36
N LEU A 191 16.01 -11.06 8.55
CA LEU A 191 14.88 -11.37 7.69
C LEU A 191 13.60 -11.68 8.49
N TYR A 192 13.68 -12.55 9.49
CA TYR A 192 12.57 -12.92 10.36
C TYR A 192 12.01 -11.72 11.14
N THR A 193 12.89 -10.92 11.71
CA THR A 193 12.50 -9.70 12.44
C THR A 193 11.91 -8.64 11.52
N GLY A 194 12.49 -8.45 10.33
CA GLY A 194 11.97 -7.54 9.31
C GLY A 194 10.57 -7.91 8.84
N GLN A 195 10.31 -9.20 8.60
CA GLN A 195 8.99 -9.70 8.19
C GLN A 195 7.91 -9.46 9.23
N GLY A 196 8.15 -9.87 10.47
CA GLY A 196 7.15 -9.73 11.54
C GLY A 196 6.78 -8.27 11.77
N LYS A 197 7.77 -7.36 11.70
CA LYS A 197 7.55 -5.92 11.84
C LYS A 197 6.92 -5.27 10.62
N PHE A 198 7.23 -5.74 9.41
CA PHE A 198 6.60 -5.26 8.19
C PHE A 198 5.11 -5.66 8.13
N TYR A 199 4.81 -6.92 8.46
CA TYR A 199 3.44 -7.43 8.54
C TYR A 199 2.60 -6.58 9.49
N ALA A 200 3.03 -6.45 10.75
CA ALA A 200 2.31 -5.65 11.75
C ALA A 200 2.14 -4.18 11.33
N SER A 201 3.21 -3.55 10.82
CA SER A 201 3.13 -2.16 10.36
C SER A 201 2.19 -1.97 9.17
N THR A 202 2.04 -2.98 8.31
CA THR A 202 1.14 -2.90 7.15
C THR A 202 -0.30 -3.18 7.54
N GLU A 203 -0.52 -4.15 8.44
CA GLU A 203 -1.81 -4.43 9.08
C GLU A 203 -2.36 -3.18 9.78
N ASP A 204 -1.56 -2.54 10.65
CA ASP A 204 -1.94 -1.29 11.33
C ASP A 204 -2.31 -0.18 10.34
N THR A 205 -1.58 -0.07 9.22
CA THR A 205 -1.86 0.93 8.18
C THR A 205 -3.16 0.65 7.45
N LEU A 206 -3.43 -0.61 7.12
CA LEU A 206 -4.66 -1.01 6.43
C LEU A 206 -5.88 -0.85 7.35
N GLU A 207 -5.77 -1.24 8.61
CA GLU A 207 -6.83 -1.04 9.61
C GLU A 207 -7.17 0.44 9.77
N TYR A 208 -6.16 1.31 9.86
CA TYR A 208 -6.38 2.76 9.90
C TYR A 208 -7.12 3.27 8.65
N VAL A 209 -6.74 2.83 7.44
CA VAL A 209 -7.41 3.24 6.20
C VAL A 209 -8.87 2.74 6.15
N VAL A 210 -9.12 1.49 6.57
CA VAL A 210 -10.49 0.94 6.69
C VAL A 210 -11.31 1.74 7.69
N GLN A 211 -10.73 2.12 8.83
CA GLN A 211 -11.41 2.93 9.84
C GLN A 211 -11.82 4.30 9.28
N GLN A 212 -10.94 5.00 8.57
CA GLN A 212 -11.26 6.29 7.97
C GLN A 212 -12.31 6.18 6.85
N ALA A 213 -12.26 5.09 6.06
CA ALA A 213 -13.27 4.79 5.06
C ALA A 213 -14.64 4.51 5.68
N ASN A 214 -14.69 3.79 6.80
CA ASN A 214 -15.94 3.53 7.53
C ASN A 214 -16.52 4.80 8.16
N VAL A 215 -15.70 5.66 8.77
CA VAL A 215 -16.15 6.99 9.26
C VAL A 215 -16.76 7.81 8.14
N THR A 216 -16.15 7.78 6.95
CA THR A 216 -16.66 8.45 5.75
C THR A 216 -17.99 7.86 5.31
N ALA A 217 -18.07 6.53 5.18
CA ALA A 217 -19.28 5.85 4.75
C ALA A 217 -20.45 6.04 5.74
N ASP A 218 -20.20 5.99 7.04
CA ASP A 218 -21.23 6.19 8.07
C ASP A 218 -21.72 7.64 8.09
N SER A 219 -20.83 8.60 7.92
CA SER A 219 -21.22 10.01 7.79
C SER A 219 -22.09 10.25 6.55
N LEU A 220 -21.73 9.66 5.41
CA LEU A 220 -22.51 9.72 4.18
C LEU A 220 -23.88 9.02 4.31
N ARG A 221 -23.95 7.86 4.97
CA ARG A 221 -25.23 7.16 5.26
C ARG A 221 -26.13 7.97 6.17
N ASN A 222 -25.57 8.62 7.20
CA ASN A 222 -26.33 9.52 8.07
C ASN A 222 -26.90 10.68 7.27
N VAL A 223 -26.10 11.32 6.41
CA VAL A 223 -26.56 12.39 5.50
C VAL A 223 -27.68 11.90 4.57
N SER A 224 -27.55 10.73 3.96
CA SER A 224 -28.62 10.11 3.16
C SER A 224 -29.90 9.90 3.98
N GLY A 225 -29.80 9.42 5.21
CA GLY A 225 -30.94 9.29 6.12
C GLY A 225 -31.66 10.62 6.39
N TYR A 226 -30.91 11.72 6.57
CA TYR A 226 -31.49 13.05 6.74
C TYR A 226 -32.08 13.62 5.44
N LEU A 227 -31.47 13.36 4.29
CA LEU A 227 -32.01 13.76 2.99
C LEU A 227 -33.30 12.98 2.65
N ALA A 228 -33.40 11.71 3.01
CA ALA A 228 -34.61 10.93 2.86
C ALA A 228 -35.79 11.53 3.67
N ALA A 229 -35.51 12.14 4.83
CA ALA A 229 -36.53 12.85 5.60
C ALA A 229 -37.07 14.08 4.85
N ALA A 230 -36.27 14.75 4.01
CA ALA A 230 -36.71 15.89 3.21
C ALA A 230 -37.89 15.55 2.27
N LYS A 231 -37.95 14.30 1.79
CA LYS A 231 -39.02 13.80 0.90
C LYS A 231 -40.39 13.80 1.58
N GLY A 232 -40.44 13.68 2.91
CA GLY A 232 -41.68 13.68 3.70
C GLY A 232 -42.32 15.07 3.87
N ILE A 233 -41.62 16.15 3.51
CA ILE A 233 -42.07 17.52 3.78
C ILE A 233 -42.98 18.00 2.65
N LYS A 234 -44.31 17.82 2.80
CA LYS A 234 -45.33 18.26 1.83
C LYS A 234 -45.26 19.77 1.55
N VAL A 235 -45.05 20.62 2.56
CA VAL A 235 -44.91 22.08 2.37
C VAL A 235 -43.70 22.44 1.49
N VAL A 236 -42.60 21.70 1.62
CA VAL A 236 -41.38 21.90 0.81
C VAL A 236 -41.57 21.36 -0.61
N SER A 237 -42.36 20.30 -0.83
CA SER A 237 -42.69 19.84 -2.19
C SER A 237 -43.50 20.84 -3.02
N VAL A 238 -44.30 21.71 -2.38
CA VAL A 238 -45.01 22.82 -3.05
C VAL A 238 -44.07 24.00 -3.32
N LEU A 239 -43.04 24.18 -2.48
CA LEU A 239 -42.04 25.26 -2.58
C LEU A 239 -40.86 24.95 -3.52
N LEU A 240 -40.45 23.68 -3.66
CA LEU A 240 -39.25 23.28 -4.40
C LEU A 240 -39.52 22.74 -5.82
N GLY A 241 -40.78 22.51 -6.21
CA GLY A 241 -41.11 21.98 -7.52
C GLY A 241 -40.64 20.52 -7.75
N PRO A 242 -41.14 19.84 -8.80
CA PRO A 242 -40.83 18.44 -9.07
C PRO A 242 -39.37 18.18 -9.45
N ASP A 243 -38.69 19.15 -10.06
CA ASP A 243 -37.30 19.01 -10.55
C ASP A 243 -36.25 18.94 -9.42
N VAL A 244 -36.57 19.52 -8.26
CA VAL A 244 -35.67 19.47 -7.10
C VAL A 244 -35.82 18.14 -6.35
N GLN A 245 -37.02 17.54 -6.35
CA GLN A 245 -37.23 16.24 -5.73
C GLN A 245 -36.51 15.11 -6.46
N THR A 246 -36.53 15.12 -7.80
CA THR A 246 -35.75 14.17 -8.60
C THR A 246 -34.25 14.35 -8.37
N SER A 247 -33.79 15.59 -8.24
CA SER A 247 -32.39 15.89 -7.92
C SER A 247 -31.98 15.34 -6.53
N ILE A 248 -32.86 15.47 -5.53
CA ILE A 248 -32.63 14.91 -4.18
C ILE A 248 -32.58 13.37 -4.25
N ASP A 249 -33.49 12.73 -5.00
CA ASP A 249 -33.49 11.27 -5.18
C ASP A 249 -32.20 10.76 -5.84
N GLU A 250 -31.71 11.46 -6.87
CA GLU A 250 -30.43 11.12 -7.50
C GLU A 250 -29.24 11.29 -6.55
N ILE A 251 -29.22 12.37 -5.76
CA ILE A 251 -28.14 12.63 -4.79
C ILE A 251 -28.15 11.58 -3.68
N ASP A 252 -29.32 11.30 -3.10
CA ASP A 252 -29.52 10.30 -2.06
C ASP A 252 -29.04 8.91 -2.51
N SER A 253 -29.43 8.49 -3.72
CA SER A 253 -28.99 7.23 -4.33
C SER A 253 -27.46 7.19 -4.54
N LYS A 254 -26.86 8.27 -5.06
CA LYS A 254 -25.41 8.37 -5.29
C LYS A 254 -24.62 8.38 -4.00
N ILE A 255 -25.06 9.10 -2.97
CA ILE A 255 -24.42 9.15 -1.65
C ILE A 255 -24.44 7.76 -1.02
N ASN A 256 -25.59 7.10 -0.99
CA ASN A 256 -25.72 5.77 -0.40
C ASN A 256 -24.87 4.73 -1.15
N SER A 257 -24.89 4.75 -2.50
CA SER A 257 -24.04 3.88 -3.32
C SER A 257 -22.56 4.16 -3.14
N SER A 258 -22.16 5.43 -2.95
CA SER A 258 -20.76 5.80 -2.72
C SER A 258 -20.30 5.34 -1.34
N ALA A 259 -21.15 5.48 -0.33
CA ALA A 259 -20.88 5.01 1.04
C ALA A 259 -20.68 3.49 1.10
N THR A 260 -21.56 2.71 0.45
CA THR A 260 -21.40 1.25 0.36
C THR A 260 -20.14 0.89 -0.41
N THR A 261 -19.89 1.51 -1.56
CA THR A 261 -18.69 1.25 -2.37
C THR A 261 -17.41 1.55 -1.60
N VAL A 262 -17.32 2.69 -0.92
CA VAL A 262 -16.12 3.08 -0.15
C VAL A 262 -15.86 2.10 0.99
N SER A 263 -16.87 1.73 1.76
CA SER A 263 -16.74 0.81 2.90
C SER A 263 -16.42 -0.62 2.44
N GLU A 264 -17.27 -1.20 1.59
CA GLU A 264 -17.13 -2.60 1.13
C GLU A 264 -15.85 -2.80 0.31
N LYS A 265 -15.52 -1.84 -0.58
CA LYS A 265 -14.33 -1.99 -1.43
C LYS A 265 -13.04 -1.81 -0.63
N THR A 266 -13.02 -0.90 0.36
CA THR A 266 -11.83 -0.70 1.20
C THR A 266 -11.61 -1.90 2.13
N GLU A 267 -12.68 -2.42 2.75
CA GLU A 267 -12.63 -3.63 3.57
C GLU A 267 -12.16 -4.84 2.76
N SER A 268 -12.80 -5.10 1.62
CA SER A 268 -12.42 -6.21 0.72
C SER A 268 -10.97 -6.10 0.22
N ASN A 269 -10.51 -4.89 -0.12
CA ASN A 269 -9.12 -4.67 -0.53
C ASN A 269 -8.15 -4.90 0.64
N SER A 270 -8.49 -4.44 1.86
CA SER A 270 -7.69 -4.67 3.06
C SER A 270 -7.54 -6.16 3.34
N ASP A 271 -8.65 -6.91 3.36
CA ASP A 271 -8.66 -8.36 3.60
C ASP A 271 -7.79 -9.10 2.57
N THR A 272 -7.95 -8.75 1.28
CA THR A 272 -7.16 -9.33 0.19
C THR A 272 -5.66 -9.07 0.39
N ILE A 273 -5.28 -7.84 0.79
CA ILE A 273 -3.87 -7.51 1.03
C ILE A 273 -3.34 -8.24 2.27
N GLN A 274 -4.12 -8.34 3.35
CA GLN A 274 -3.74 -9.06 4.56
C GLN A 274 -3.52 -10.55 4.29
N GLU A 275 -4.39 -11.18 3.49
CA GLU A 275 -4.25 -12.57 3.05
C GLU A 275 -2.93 -12.78 2.27
N VAL A 276 -2.65 -11.92 1.28
CA VAL A 276 -1.39 -11.97 0.52
C VAL A 276 -0.18 -11.75 1.44
N LEU A 277 -0.25 -10.83 2.38
CA LEU A 277 0.84 -10.58 3.33
C LEU A 277 1.07 -11.77 4.26
N HIS A 278 0.01 -12.47 4.66
CA HIS A 278 0.10 -13.70 5.45
C HIS A 278 0.85 -14.80 4.67
N ASP A 279 0.46 -15.01 3.41
CA ASP A 279 1.10 -15.98 2.52
C ASP A 279 2.58 -15.65 2.27
N VAL A 280 2.89 -14.38 2.00
CA VAL A 280 4.26 -13.90 1.81
C VAL A 280 5.08 -14.12 3.08
N ARG A 281 4.53 -13.80 4.25
CA ARG A 281 5.20 -14.03 5.55
C ARG A 281 5.50 -15.51 5.75
N LEU A 282 4.52 -16.38 5.52
CA LEU A 282 4.70 -17.83 5.64
C LEU A 282 5.77 -18.34 4.67
N CYS A 283 5.71 -17.95 3.40
CA CYS A 283 6.67 -18.34 2.37
C CYS A 283 8.10 -17.96 2.77
N LEU A 284 8.30 -16.74 3.27
CA LEU A 284 9.63 -16.30 3.64
C LEU A 284 10.16 -16.92 4.96
N ILE A 285 9.27 -17.26 5.91
CA ILE A 285 9.66 -18.02 7.11
C ILE A 285 10.15 -19.42 6.71
N ILE A 286 9.39 -20.11 5.84
CA ILE A 286 9.78 -21.43 5.32
C ILE A 286 11.12 -21.33 4.61
N LEU A 287 11.28 -20.32 3.75
CA LEU A 287 12.53 -20.08 3.03
C LEU A 287 13.71 -19.87 3.99
N ALA A 288 13.55 -19.02 5.02
CA ALA A 288 14.59 -18.79 6.01
C ALA A 288 14.97 -20.08 6.76
N ALA A 289 13.98 -20.88 7.17
CA ALA A 289 14.21 -22.16 7.84
C ALA A 289 14.94 -23.18 6.95
N VAL A 290 14.52 -23.29 5.68
CA VAL A 290 15.16 -24.18 4.70
C VAL A 290 16.60 -23.74 4.41
N MET A 291 16.86 -22.44 4.30
CA MET A 291 18.22 -21.91 4.09
C MET A 291 19.13 -22.15 5.30
N LEU A 292 18.63 -22.00 6.53
CA LEU A 292 19.37 -22.34 7.74
C LEU A 292 19.64 -23.84 7.85
N LEU A 293 18.65 -24.68 7.59
CA LEU A 293 18.82 -26.13 7.61
C LEU A 293 19.84 -26.57 6.56
N LEU A 294 19.74 -26.02 5.34
CA LEU A 294 20.68 -26.30 4.26
C LEU A 294 22.11 -25.91 4.64
N THR A 295 22.30 -24.71 5.19
CA THR A 295 23.64 -24.24 5.60
C THR A 295 24.23 -25.07 6.74
N PHE A 296 23.42 -25.42 7.74
CA PHE A 296 23.83 -26.27 8.85
C PHE A 296 24.20 -27.69 8.38
N LEU A 297 23.32 -28.35 7.62
CA LEU A 297 23.56 -29.71 7.13
C LEU A 297 24.74 -29.75 6.16
N GLY A 298 24.88 -28.75 5.29
CA GLY A 298 26.02 -28.68 4.37
C GLY A 298 27.34 -28.50 5.11
N PHE A 299 27.38 -27.66 6.15
CA PHE A 299 28.55 -27.53 7.01
C PHE A 299 28.88 -28.84 7.74
N LEU A 300 27.88 -29.48 8.35
CA LEU A 300 28.04 -30.75 9.07
C LEU A 300 28.52 -31.88 8.15
N PHE A 301 27.87 -32.10 7.01
CA PHE A 301 28.25 -33.15 6.06
C PHE A 301 29.59 -32.88 5.40
N SER A 302 29.97 -31.61 5.22
CA SER A 302 31.31 -31.22 4.78
C SER A 302 32.37 -31.67 5.81
N ILE A 303 32.13 -31.44 7.10
CA ILE A 303 33.00 -31.89 8.22
C ILE A 303 32.94 -33.40 8.48
N LEU A 304 31.86 -34.10 8.14
CA LEU A 304 31.79 -35.56 8.22
C LEU A 304 32.39 -36.26 7.00
N GLY A 305 32.41 -35.58 5.84
CA GLY A 305 33.04 -36.08 4.61
C GLY A 305 32.07 -36.89 3.74
N MET A 306 30.77 -36.67 3.92
CA MET A 306 29.70 -37.39 3.23
C MET A 306 29.42 -36.76 1.86
N GLN A 307 30.21 -37.16 0.86
CA GLN A 307 30.26 -36.48 -0.44
C GLN A 307 28.95 -36.52 -1.23
N SER A 308 28.21 -37.63 -1.17
CA SER A 308 26.92 -37.75 -1.87
C SER A 308 25.90 -36.76 -1.32
N LEU A 309 25.80 -36.62 0.01
CA LEU A 309 24.88 -35.69 0.64
C LEU A 309 25.25 -34.23 0.39
N VAL A 310 26.54 -33.88 0.48
CA VAL A 310 27.01 -32.53 0.13
C VAL A 310 26.67 -32.20 -1.33
N SER A 311 26.82 -33.15 -2.24
CA SER A 311 26.49 -32.94 -3.66
C SER A 311 24.99 -32.67 -3.88
N ILE A 312 24.10 -33.40 -3.19
CA ILE A 312 22.64 -33.16 -3.25
C ILE A 312 22.30 -31.77 -2.69
N LEU A 313 22.88 -31.40 -1.54
CA LEU A 313 22.66 -30.09 -0.94
C LEU A 313 23.17 -28.94 -1.81
N VAL A 314 24.26 -29.15 -2.56
CA VAL A 314 24.77 -28.15 -3.51
C VAL A 314 23.77 -27.88 -4.64
N VAL A 315 23.14 -28.92 -5.18
CA VAL A 315 22.10 -28.78 -6.22
C VAL A 315 20.86 -28.08 -5.67
N MET A 316 20.39 -28.47 -4.47
CA MET A 316 19.26 -27.81 -3.80
C MET A 316 19.56 -26.33 -3.52
N GLY A 317 20.76 -26.04 -3.00
CA GLY A 317 21.18 -24.69 -2.67
C GLY A 317 21.31 -23.78 -3.90
N TRP A 318 21.74 -24.33 -5.05
CA TRP A 318 21.81 -23.59 -6.30
C TRP A 318 20.44 -23.01 -6.72
N ILE A 319 19.39 -23.83 -6.66
CA ILE A 319 18.02 -23.42 -7.00
C ILE A 319 17.51 -22.40 -5.97
N LEU A 320 17.70 -22.68 -4.68
CA LEU A 320 17.25 -21.80 -3.60
C LEU A 320 17.91 -20.43 -3.66
N VAL A 321 19.22 -20.36 -3.84
CA VAL A 321 19.94 -19.08 -3.98
C VAL A 321 19.40 -18.27 -5.15
N THR A 322 19.12 -18.92 -6.29
CA THR A 322 18.51 -18.27 -7.45
C THR A 322 17.15 -17.65 -7.09
N GLY A 323 16.26 -18.42 -6.45
CA GLY A 323 14.96 -17.93 -6.00
C GLY A 323 15.08 -16.76 -5.01
N THR A 324 16.03 -16.83 -4.07
CA THR A 324 16.24 -15.73 -3.11
C THR A 324 16.69 -14.42 -3.75
N PHE A 325 17.54 -14.46 -4.80
CA PHE A 325 17.91 -13.23 -5.52
C PHE A 325 16.74 -12.62 -6.29
N VAL A 326 15.86 -13.45 -6.85
CA VAL A 326 14.62 -12.97 -7.47
C VAL A 326 13.72 -12.29 -6.43
N LEU A 327 13.53 -12.92 -5.26
CA LEU A 327 12.78 -12.32 -4.14
C LEU A 327 13.43 -11.02 -3.64
N CYS A 328 14.76 -10.94 -3.57
CA CYS A 328 15.47 -9.69 -3.26
C CYS A 328 15.06 -8.57 -4.23
N GLY A 329 14.99 -8.88 -5.52
CA GLY A 329 14.55 -7.94 -6.55
C GLY A 329 13.13 -7.44 -6.30
N VAL A 330 12.19 -8.35 -6.03
CA VAL A 330 10.79 -7.99 -5.72
C VAL A 330 10.69 -7.10 -4.49
N PHE A 331 11.36 -7.44 -3.38
CA PHE A 331 11.34 -6.63 -2.16
C PHE A 331 12.06 -5.29 -2.31
N LEU A 332 13.06 -5.19 -3.19
CA LEU A 332 13.69 -3.92 -3.54
C LEU A 332 12.72 -3.01 -4.32
N LEU A 333 11.95 -3.57 -5.26
CA LEU A 333 10.89 -2.82 -5.94
C LEU A 333 9.85 -2.32 -4.95
N LEU A 334 9.37 -3.20 -4.06
CA LEU A 334 8.42 -2.84 -3.03
C LEU A 334 8.97 -1.73 -2.12
N HIS A 335 10.23 -1.83 -1.69
CA HIS A 335 10.88 -0.78 -0.89
C HIS A 335 10.86 0.56 -1.60
N ASN A 336 11.18 0.57 -2.90
CA ASN A 336 11.21 1.79 -3.69
C ASN A 336 9.81 2.38 -3.84
N VAL A 337 8.81 1.58 -4.22
CA VAL A 337 7.41 2.02 -4.34
C VAL A 337 6.88 2.59 -3.02
N VAL A 338 7.00 1.84 -1.92
CA VAL A 338 6.54 2.29 -0.59
C VAL A 338 7.22 3.59 -0.20
N ALA A 339 8.53 3.70 -0.40
CA ALA A 339 9.26 4.90 -0.04
C ALA A 339 8.92 6.10 -0.94
N ASP A 340 8.66 5.87 -2.23
CA ASP A 340 8.25 6.90 -3.18
C ASP A 340 6.84 7.40 -2.84
N THR A 341 5.88 6.50 -2.62
CA THR A 341 4.50 6.82 -2.21
C THR A 341 4.50 7.63 -0.91
N CYS A 342 5.23 7.19 0.11
CA CYS A 342 5.29 7.93 1.37
C CYS A 342 5.90 9.33 1.24
N VAL A 343 6.84 9.57 0.33
CA VAL A 343 7.38 10.92 0.06
C VAL A 343 6.38 11.74 -0.75
N ALA A 344 5.69 11.12 -1.71
CA ALA A 344 4.65 11.76 -2.50
C ALA A 344 3.48 12.23 -1.62
N MET A 345 3.00 11.39 -0.71
CA MET A 345 1.96 11.74 0.26
C MET A 345 2.37 12.93 1.13
N ASP A 346 3.59 12.91 1.68
CA ASP A 346 4.12 14.00 2.51
C ASP A 346 4.24 15.32 1.74
N GLN A 347 4.73 15.28 0.50
CA GLN A 347 4.87 16.48 -0.34
C GLN A 347 3.53 17.04 -0.78
N TRP A 348 2.55 16.17 -1.08
CA TRP A 348 1.20 16.59 -1.43
C TRP A 348 0.51 17.30 -0.25
N VAL A 349 0.61 16.75 0.96
CA VAL A 349 0.09 17.38 2.20
C VAL A 349 0.68 18.78 2.42
N GLN A 350 1.97 18.97 2.14
CA GLN A 350 2.68 20.23 2.34
C GLN A 350 2.36 21.30 1.27
N ASN A 351 1.83 20.91 0.11
CA ASN A 351 1.59 21.80 -1.03
C ASN A 351 0.15 21.69 -1.56
N PRO A 352 -0.85 22.11 -0.78
CA PRO A 352 -2.26 21.87 -1.08
C PRO A 352 -2.82 22.62 -2.30
N THR A 353 -2.10 23.62 -2.81
CA THR A 353 -2.54 24.44 -3.96
C THR A 353 -1.85 24.07 -5.27
N ALA A 354 -0.91 23.14 -5.24
CA ALA A 354 -0.15 22.75 -6.42
C ALA A 354 -0.87 21.62 -7.16
N HIS A 355 -0.87 21.67 -8.50
CA HIS A 355 -1.40 20.57 -9.29
C HIS A 355 -0.43 19.39 -9.29
N THR A 356 -0.94 18.20 -9.00
CA THR A 356 -0.12 16.99 -8.84
C THR A 356 -0.72 15.78 -9.53
N ALA A 357 0.05 14.69 -9.61
CA ALA A 357 -0.43 13.39 -10.11
C ALA A 357 -1.55 12.77 -9.23
N LEU A 358 -1.76 13.30 -8.02
CA LEU A 358 -2.83 12.82 -7.13
C LEU A 358 -4.19 13.48 -7.45
N ASP A 359 -4.20 14.63 -8.14
CA ASP A 359 -5.42 15.35 -8.54
C ASP A 359 -6.27 14.52 -9.51
N ASP A 360 -5.64 13.67 -10.33
CA ASP A 360 -6.33 12.73 -11.22
C ASP A 360 -7.10 11.63 -10.46
N ILE A 361 -6.74 11.43 -9.18
CA ILE A 361 -7.28 10.37 -8.30
C ILE A 361 -8.24 10.96 -7.25
N LEU A 362 -7.90 12.14 -6.71
CA LEU A 362 -8.65 12.85 -5.68
C LEU A 362 -9.17 14.18 -6.26
N PRO A 363 -10.46 14.27 -6.64
CA PRO A 363 -11.04 15.49 -7.20
C PRO A 363 -11.33 16.50 -6.08
N CYS A 364 -10.30 17.18 -5.61
CA CYS A 364 -10.38 18.22 -4.59
C CYS A 364 -10.89 19.54 -5.18
N VAL A 365 -11.72 20.23 -4.43
CA VAL A 365 -12.23 21.57 -4.78
C VAL A 365 -11.44 22.63 -4.02
N ASP A 366 -11.36 23.84 -4.54
CA ASP A 366 -10.70 24.94 -3.85
C ASP A 366 -11.49 25.39 -2.60
N ASN A 367 -10.76 25.97 -1.64
CA ASN A 367 -11.32 26.42 -0.36
C ASN A 367 -12.40 27.50 -0.51
N ALA A 368 -12.38 28.32 -1.57
CA ALA A 368 -13.40 29.35 -1.76
C ALA A 368 -14.74 28.71 -2.16
N THR A 369 -14.70 27.79 -3.13
CA THR A 369 -15.89 27.04 -3.57
C THR A 369 -16.43 26.14 -2.44
N ALA A 370 -15.57 25.45 -1.70
CA ALA A 370 -15.98 24.63 -0.55
C ALA A 370 -16.63 25.47 0.58
N ASN A 371 -16.13 26.68 0.84
CA ASN A 371 -16.78 27.61 1.78
C ASN A 371 -18.11 28.16 1.24
N GLU A 372 -18.25 28.36 -0.07
CA GLU A 372 -19.55 28.70 -0.64
C GLU A 372 -20.55 27.57 -0.40
N SER A 373 -20.16 26.30 -0.63
CA SER A 373 -20.98 25.12 -0.33
C SER A 373 -21.43 25.11 1.13
N LEU A 374 -20.52 25.40 2.07
CA LEU A 374 -20.84 25.50 3.50
C LEU A 374 -21.86 26.62 3.78
N LEU A 375 -21.65 27.80 3.20
CA LEU A 375 -22.54 28.95 3.39
C LEU A 375 -23.94 28.68 2.82
N ARG A 376 -24.04 27.99 1.68
CA ARG A 376 -25.32 27.53 1.13
C ARG A 376 -26.02 26.54 2.05
N SER A 377 -25.27 25.61 2.64
CA SER A 377 -25.82 24.68 3.65
C SER A 377 -26.40 25.43 4.86
N LYS A 378 -25.65 26.40 5.41
CA LYS A 378 -26.12 27.26 6.52
C LYS A 378 -27.39 28.04 6.16
N GLN A 379 -27.43 28.62 4.95
CA GLN A 379 -28.60 29.34 4.43
C GLN A 379 -29.83 28.44 4.37
N VAL A 380 -29.71 27.22 3.84
CA VAL A 380 -30.82 26.27 3.75
C VAL A 380 -31.35 25.93 5.14
N SER A 381 -30.47 25.61 6.09
CA SER A 381 -30.85 25.36 7.49
C SER A 381 -31.55 26.57 8.12
N PHE A 382 -31.01 27.78 7.94
CA PHE A 382 -31.61 29.01 8.45
C PHE A 382 -33.04 29.23 7.91
N GLN A 383 -33.24 29.06 6.60
CA GLN A 383 -34.55 29.22 5.97
C GLN A 383 -35.54 28.15 6.44
N LEU A 384 -35.10 26.91 6.56
CA LEU A 384 -35.96 25.80 6.99
C LEU A 384 -36.47 25.99 8.42
N VAL A 385 -35.60 26.45 9.33
CA VAL A 385 -36.01 26.83 10.70
C VAL A 385 -37.02 27.96 10.70
N ASN A 386 -36.84 28.98 9.86
CA ASN A 386 -37.78 30.10 9.79
C ASN A 386 -39.16 29.66 9.29
N VAL A 387 -39.22 28.75 8.30
CA VAL A 387 -40.48 28.16 7.82
C VAL A 387 -41.17 27.41 8.96
N VAL A 388 -40.44 26.59 9.71
CA VAL A 388 -40.99 25.87 10.87
C VAL A 388 -41.52 26.84 11.93
N ASN A 389 -40.77 27.89 12.24
CA ASN A 389 -41.19 28.90 13.22
C ASN A 389 -42.39 29.74 12.76
N GLN A 390 -42.51 30.00 11.45
CA GLN A 390 -43.70 30.63 10.89
C GLN A 390 -44.93 29.74 11.04
N VAL A 391 -44.80 28.43 10.79
CA VAL A 391 -45.90 27.46 11.04
C VAL A 391 -46.25 27.42 12.52
N ILE A 392 -45.27 27.34 13.42
CA ILE A 392 -45.51 27.33 14.87
C ILE A 392 -46.26 28.59 15.30
N ASN A 393 -45.78 29.78 14.95
CA ASN A 393 -46.35 31.02 15.45
C ASN A 393 -47.67 31.38 14.76
N ASN A 394 -47.75 31.23 13.45
CA ASN A 394 -48.90 31.71 12.67
C ASN A 394 -49.97 30.65 12.48
N MET A 395 -49.68 29.36 12.62
CA MET A 395 -50.67 28.29 12.52
C MET A 395 -50.94 27.66 13.88
N SER A 396 -49.94 27.12 14.56
CA SER A 396 -50.15 26.31 15.78
C SER A 396 -50.45 27.14 17.03
N ASN A 397 -49.79 28.28 17.18
CA ASN A 397 -49.93 29.17 18.34
C ASN A 397 -50.93 30.31 18.11
N ALA A 398 -51.35 30.54 16.85
CA ALA A 398 -52.30 31.58 16.50
C ALA A 398 -53.75 31.18 16.82
N ASN A 399 -54.48 32.08 17.46
CA ASN A 399 -55.89 31.86 17.77
C ASN A 399 -56.76 32.23 16.57
N PHE A 400 -57.32 31.23 15.89
CA PHE A 400 -58.21 31.44 14.74
C PHE A 400 -59.68 31.54 15.16
N PRO A 401 -60.47 32.44 14.53
CA PRO A 401 -61.91 32.49 14.75
C PRO A 401 -62.64 31.20 14.34
N ALA A 402 -63.66 30.84 15.12
CA ALA A 402 -64.39 29.58 14.93
C ALA A 402 -65.11 29.42 13.57
N PHE A 403 -65.29 30.51 12.82
CA PHE A 403 -65.99 30.50 11.52
C PHE A 403 -65.11 30.06 10.35
N LEU A 404 -63.78 29.97 10.51
CA LEU A 404 -62.89 29.53 9.44
C LEU A 404 -62.94 28.00 9.32
N PRO A 405 -63.05 27.44 8.09
CA PRO A 405 -63.05 25.99 7.90
C PRO A 405 -61.67 25.37 8.19
N PRO A 406 -61.61 24.08 8.57
CA PRO A 406 -60.37 23.31 8.63
C PRO A 406 -59.61 23.40 7.28
N PRO A 407 -58.27 23.45 7.28
CA PRO A 407 -57.37 23.17 8.40
C PRO A 407 -57.00 24.40 9.26
N VAL A 408 -57.64 25.56 9.05
CA VAL A 408 -57.26 26.83 9.69
C VAL A 408 -57.78 26.92 11.12
N ASN A 409 -59.01 26.48 11.36
CA ASN A 409 -59.58 26.37 12.71
C ASN A 409 -59.32 24.98 13.29
N VAL A 410 -58.11 24.80 13.84
CA VAL A 410 -57.77 23.63 14.66
C VAL A 410 -58.15 23.97 16.11
N ASN A 411 -58.88 23.12 16.81
CA ASN A 411 -59.31 23.37 18.20
C ASN A 411 -58.10 23.30 19.17
N GLN A 412 -57.36 24.41 19.31
CA GLN A 412 -56.03 24.52 19.94
C GLN A 412 -56.08 24.60 21.49
N SER A 413 -56.61 23.57 22.15
CA SER A 413 -56.81 23.58 23.61
C SER A 413 -55.54 23.37 24.46
N GLY A 414 -54.37 23.13 23.84
CA GLY A 414 -53.09 22.83 24.51
C GLY A 414 -52.19 24.04 24.83
N PRO A 415 -51.08 23.84 25.56
CA PRO A 415 -50.04 24.87 25.80
C PRO A 415 -49.35 25.29 24.50
N LEU A 416 -48.77 26.49 24.47
CA LEU A 416 -48.05 27.01 23.30
C LEU A 416 -46.87 26.12 22.93
N VAL A 417 -46.75 25.82 21.64
CA VAL A 417 -45.63 25.04 21.10
C VAL A 417 -44.37 25.91 21.13
N PRO A 418 -43.26 25.45 21.72
CA PRO A 418 -42.01 26.20 21.72
C PRO A 418 -41.42 26.25 20.31
N VAL A 419 -40.84 27.40 19.95
CA VAL A 419 -40.22 27.62 18.63
C VAL A 419 -38.89 26.88 18.51
N LEU A 420 -38.54 26.52 17.28
CA LEU A 420 -37.25 25.92 16.96
C LEU A 420 -36.14 26.98 17.04
N CYS A 421 -35.06 26.67 17.74
CA CYS A 421 -33.88 27.50 17.74
C CYS A 421 -33.27 27.53 16.34
N ASN A 422 -32.95 28.73 15.88
CA ASN A 422 -32.12 28.90 14.70
C ASN A 422 -30.67 29.04 15.18
N PRO A 423 -29.74 28.13 14.84
CA PRO A 423 -28.35 28.25 15.28
C PRO A 423 -27.61 29.39 14.56
N PHE A 424 -28.24 30.04 13.58
CA PHE A 424 -27.64 31.12 12.80
C PHE A 424 -28.41 32.44 12.93
N ASN A 425 -27.66 33.54 12.88
CA ASN A 425 -28.18 34.89 12.64
C ASN A 425 -28.45 35.10 11.14
N SER A 426 -29.10 36.21 10.77
CA SER A 426 -29.41 36.54 9.37
C SER A 426 -28.18 36.76 8.50
N ASP A 427 -27.01 37.01 9.10
CA ASP A 427 -25.70 37.12 8.46
C ASP A 427 -24.94 35.77 8.42
N MET A 428 -25.59 34.65 8.77
CA MET A 428 -25.03 33.30 8.86
C MET A 428 -23.96 33.10 9.95
N THR A 429 -23.81 34.06 10.86
CA THR A 429 -22.98 33.87 12.07
C THR A 429 -23.69 32.97 13.07
N GLU A 430 -22.93 32.21 13.84
CA GLU A 430 -23.48 31.31 14.85
C GLU A 430 -24.08 32.10 16.02
N ARG A 431 -25.24 31.66 16.51
CA ARG A 431 -25.89 32.21 17.70
C ARG A 431 -26.23 31.12 18.70
N GLN A 432 -26.21 31.47 19.98
CA GLN A 432 -26.74 30.60 21.01
C GLN A 432 -28.27 30.71 21.10
N CYS A 433 -28.91 29.58 21.35
CA CYS A 433 -30.35 29.50 21.58
C CYS A 433 -30.73 30.18 22.89
N ILE A 434 -31.83 30.92 22.90
CA ILE A 434 -32.34 31.58 24.11
C ILE A 434 -33.32 30.67 24.87
N THR A 435 -33.55 30.99 26.14
CA THR A 435 -34.50 30.24 26.98
C THR A 435 -35.90 30.27 26.37
N GLY A 436 -36.47 29.09 26.12
CA GLY A 436 -37.79 28.90 25.50
C GLY A 436 -37.75 28.41 24.05
N GLU A 437 -36.59 28.47 23.39
CA GLU A 437 -36.36 27.80 22.10
C GLU A 437 -35.95 26.33 22.32
N VAL A 438 -36.31 25.45 21.39
CA VAL A 438 -35.86 24.04 21.38
C VAL A 438 -34.77 23.83 20.34
N GLY A 439 -33.71 23.09 20.68
CA GLY A 439 -32.62 22.78 19.77
C GLY A 439 -32.98 21.63 18.81
N PHE A 440 -32.17 21.43 17.78
CA PHE A 440 -32.41 20.34 16.82
C PHE A 440 -32.39 18.95 17.47
N ASP A 441 -31.55 18.75 18.49
CA ASP A 441 -31.37 17.46 19.17
C ASP A 441 -32.64 16.95 19.87
N ASN A 442 -33.46 17.86 20.41
CA ASN A 442 -34.60 17.50 21.27
C ASN A 442 -35.95 18.04 20.78
N ALA A 443 -35.99 18.86 19.73
CA ALA A 443 -37.22 19.48 19.25
C ALA A 443 -38.34 18.47 18.96
N THR A 444 -38.04 17.37 18.27
CA THR A 444 -39.04 16.34 17.94
C THR A 444 -39.62 15.68 19.19
N GLN A 445 -38.78 15.38 20.19
CA GLN A 445 -39.21 14.81 21.46
C GLN A 445 -40.08 15.80 22.25
N VAL A 446 -39.71 17.08 22.27
CA VAL A 446 -40.48 18.11 22.97
C VAL A 446 -41.83 18.32 22.30
N TRP A 447 -41.87 18.48 20.98
CA TRP A 447 -43.11 18.74 20.22
C TRP A 447 -44.10 17.57 20.25
N LYS A 448 -43.63 16.34 20.45
CA LYS A 448 -44.49 15.16 20.58
C LYS A 448 -45.53 15.32 21.71
N ASN A 449 -45.20 16.08 22.75
CA ASN A 449 -46.12 16.36 23.87
C ASN A 449 -47.25 17.35 23.52
N TYR A 450 -47.21 17.96 22.33
CA TYR A 450 -48.18 18.94 21.87
C TYR A 450 -49.09 18.38 20.75
N VAL A 451 -48.91 17.11 20.39
CA VAL A 451 -49.68 16.44 19.33
C VAL A 451 -51.06 16.02 19.83
N CYS A 452 -52.09 16.37 19.08
CA CYS A 452 -53.48 15.99 19.34
C CYS A 452 -53.91 14.78 18.49
N GLN A 453 -54.96 14.07 18.91
CA GLN A 453 -55.69 13.17 18.02
C GLN A 453 -56.60 13.98 17.09
N VAL A 454 -56.75 13.54 15.85
CA VAL A 454 -57.54 14.25 14.83
C VAL A 454 -58.83 13.52 14.49
N SER A 455 -59.89 14.29 14.24
CA SER A 455 -61.16 13.81 13.66
C SER A 455 -61.02 13.52 12.17
N SER A 456 -62.05 12.91 11.56
CA SER A 456 -62.11 12.67 10.11
C SER A 456 -62.02 13.94 9.24
N ARG A 457 -62.20 15.13 9.84
CA ARG A 457 -62.06 16.44 9.18
C ARG A 457 -60.70 17.11 9.45
N GLY A 458 -59.74 16.40 10.06
CA GLY A 458 -58.40 16.93 10.35
C GLY A 458 -58.32 17.89 11.54
N VAL A 459 -59.36 17.97 12.38
CA VAL A 459 -59.42 18.87 13.55
C VAL A 459 -59.05 18.11 14.82
N CYS A 460 -58.24 18.73 15.69
CA CYS A 460 -57.90 18.19 17.02
C CYS A 460 -59.15 17.89 17.86
N THR A 461 -59.24 16.68 18.41
CA THR A 461 -60.28 16.23 19.34
C THR A 461 -59.78 16.16 20.79
N THR A 462 -58.48 15.99 21.00
CA THR A 462 -57.83 16.01 22.32
C THR A 462 -57.06 17.31 22.54
N VAL A 463 -56.64 17.54 23.78
CA VAL A 463 -55.75 18.66 24.14
C VAL A 463 -54.45 18.57 23.33
N GLY A 464 -54.11 19.64 22.61
CA GLY A 464 -52.91 19.73 21.78
C GLY A 464 -53.01 20.91 20.80
N ARG A 465 -51.90 21.19 20.10
CA ARG A 465 -51.80 22.27 19.10
C ARG A 465 -51.22 21.81 17.76
N LEU A 466 -50.65 20.61 17.70
CA LEU A 466 -50.10 20.02 16.47
C LEU A 466 -50.98 18.85 16.03
N THR A 467 -51.36 18.83 14.76
CA THR A 467 -51.88 17.61 14.14
C THR A 467 -50.71 16.67 13.83
N PRO A 468 -50.94 15.35 13.68
CA PRO A 468 -49.90 14.41 13.27
C PRO A 468 -49.20 14.84 11.96
N ASP A 469 -49.95 15.32 10.97
CA ASP A 469 -49.39 15.80 9.70
C ASP A 469 -48.45 17.02 9.86
N TYR A 470 -48.78 17.97 10.75
CA TYR A 470 -47.90 19.12 11.02
C TYR A 470 -46.66 18.68 11.79
N TYR A 471 -46.83 17.81 12.78
CA TYR A 471 -45.72 17.24 13.54
C TYR A 471 -44.73 16.51 12.64
N ASP A 472 -45.20 15.61 11.75
CA ASP A 472 -44.32 14.83 10.88
C ASP A 472 -43.53 15.72 9.91
N GLN A 473 -44.17 16.77 9.37
CA GLN A 473 -43.50 17.74 8.49
C GLN A 473 -42.47 18.60 9.23
N MET A 474 -42.80 19.05 10.43
CA MET A 474 -41.86 19.81 11.28
C MET A 474 -40.70 18.93 11.73
N ALA A 475 -40.95 17.68 12.09
CA ALA A 475 -39.91 16.72 12.47
C ALA A 475 -38.97 16.40 11.32
N ALA A 476 -39.50 16.20 10.11
CA ALA A 476 -38.70 16.04 8.91
C ALA A 476 -37.83 17.27 8.61
N ALA A 477 -38.38 18.50 8.75
CA ALA A 477 -37.64 19.73 8.59
C ALA A 477 -36.50 19.90 9.61
N VAL A 478 -36.74 19.52 10.88
CA VAL A 478 -35.71 19.48 11.92
C VAL A 478 -34.62 18.47 11.58
N ASN A 479 -34.97 17.26 11.14
CA ASN A 479 -34.01 16.23 10.78
C ASN A 479 -33.08 16.68 9.64
N VAL A 480 -33.62 17.34 8.60
CA VAL A 480 -32.79 17.91 7.52
C VAL A 480 -31.88 19.01 8.04
N SER A 481 -32.42 19.93 8.85
CA SER A 481 -31.64 21.04 9.44
C SER A 481 -30.52 20.51 10.34
N PHE A 482 -30.81 19.46 11.12
CA PHE A 482 -29.86 18.75 11.95
C PHE A 482 -28.73 18.14 11.13
N GLY A 483 -29.07 17.40 10.06
CA GLY A 483 -28.10 16.77 9.17
C GLY A 483 -27.17 17.77 8.51
N LEU A 484 -27.72 18.85 7.96
CA LEU A 484 -26.94 19.93 7.33
C LEU A 484 -26.05 20.67 8.34
N TYR A 485 -26.55 20.91 9.55
CA TYR A 485 -25.80 21.57 10.62
C TYR A 485 -24.62 20.72 11.13
N HIS A 486 -24.85 19.43 11.38
CA HIS A 486 -23.85 18.56 12.01
C HIS A 486 -22.85 17.98 11.00
N TYR A 487 -23.31 17.56 9.83
CA TYR A 487 -22.46 16.93 8.81
C TYR A 487 -21.95 17.90 7.75
N GLY A 488 -22.49 19.12 7.66
CA GLY A 488 -22.04 20.15 6.72
C GLY A 488 -20.52 20.40 6.76
N PRO A 489 -19.91 20.62 7.94
CA PRO A 489 -18.46 20.81 8.04
C PRO A 489 -17.66 19.60 7.56
N PHE A 490 -18.12 18.38 7.86
CA PHE A 490 -17.44 17.15 7.41
C PHE A 490 -17.50 16.99 5.89
N LEU A 491 -18.67 17.24 5.27
CA LEU A 491 -18.82 17.17 3.81
C LEU A 491 -17.91 18.17 3.09
N VAL A 492 -17.73 19.36 3.66
CA VAL A 492 -16.81 20.39 3.15
C VAL A 492 -15.36 19.93 3.27
N GLN A 493 -14.99 19.27 4.37
CA GLN A 493 -13.65 18.68 4.54
C GLN A 493 -13.36 17.53 3.56
N LEU A 494 -14.40 16.83 3.09
CA LEU A 494 -14.26 15.86 2.00
C LEU A 494 -14.11 16.57 0.65
N GLU A 495 -14.88 17.64 0.41
CA GLU A 495 -14.88 18.42 -0.83
C GLU A 495 -13.54 19.11 -1.07
N ASP A 496 -12.96 19.73 -0.06
CA ASP A 496 -11.66 20.42 -0.14
C ASP A 496 -10.44 19.49 0.13
N CYS A 497 -10.70 18.20 0.32
CA CYS A 497 -9.72 17.17 0.68
C CYS A 497 -8.95 17.41 1.99
N THR A 498 -9.41 18.28 2.88
CA THR A 498 -8.81 18.47 4.22
C THR A 498 -8.81 17.15 4.99
N PHE A 499 -9.91 16.40 4.95
CA PHE A 499 -10.01 15.07 5.57
C PHE A 499 -8.93 14.09 5.03
N VAL A 500 -8.72 14.10 3.72
CA VAL A 500 -7.72 13.24 3.07
C VAL A 500 -6.30 13.68 3.42
N ARG A 501 -6.06 14.99 3.52
CA ARG A 501 -4.77 15.55 3.97
C ARG A 501 -4.46 15.18 5.41
N ASP A 502 -5.44 15.21 6.30
CA ASP A 502 -5.25 14.78 7.69
C ASP A 502 -4.93 13.29 7.76
N THR A 503 -5.68 12.47 7.02
CA THR A 503 -5.42 11.03 6.87
C THR A 503 -4.00 10.75 6.34
N PHE A 504 -3.57 11.48 5.30
CA PHE A 504 -2.25 11.30 4.70
C PHE A 504 -1.13 11.82 5.60
N THR A 505 -1.41 12.84 6.41
CA THR A 505 -0.48 13.34 7.43
C THR A 505 -0.22 12.26 8.47
N ASP A 506 -1.27 11.59 8.96
CA ASP A 506 -1.16 10.50 9.92
C ASP A 506 -0.44 9.28 9.33
N ILE A 507 -0.73 8.91 8.08
CA ILE A 507 -0.01 7.82 7.40
C ILE A 507 1.46 8.18 7.21
N SER A 508 1.77 9.38 6.72
CA SER A 508 3.13 9.87 6.48
C SER A 508 3.97 9.90 7.77
N ARG A 509 3.38 10.38 8.87
CA ARG A 509 4.10 10.56 10.14
C ARG A 509 4.20 9.28 10.95
N ASN A 510 3.11 8.52 11.06
CA ASN A 510 3.03 7.42 12.03
C ASN A 510 3.31 6.05 11.39
N HIS A 511 2.95 5.84 10.11
CA HIS A 511 3.01 4.52 9.47
C HIS A 511 4.21 4.38 8.50
N CYS A 512 4.44 5.40 7.68
CA CYS A 512 5.50 5.40 6.66
C CYS A 512 6.93 5.16 7.18
N PRO A 513 7.37 5.67 8.35
CA PRO A 513 8.70 5.36 8.87
C PRO A 513 8.91 3.87 9.15
N GLY A 514 7.88 3.21 9.70
CA GLY A 514 7.86 1.77 9.95
C GLY A 514 7.94 0.98 8.65
N LEU A 515 7.02 1.25 7.72
CA LEU A 515 6.96 0.59 6.41
C LEU A 515 8.29 0.69 5.66
N LYS A 516 8.86 1.89 5.50
CA LYS A 516 10.14 2.10 4.82
C LYS A 516 11.28 1.30 5.45
N LYS A 517 11.34 1.28 6.80
CA LYS A 517 12.42 0.63 7.56
C LYS A 517 12.31 -0.89 7.49
N TYR A 518 11.12 -1.46 7.67
CA TYR A 518 10.96 -2.91 7.78
C TYR A 518 10.99 -3.60 6.41
N VAL A 519 10.46 -3.01 5.35
CA VAL A 519 10.69 -3.51 3.97
C VAL A 519 12.18 -3.51 3.66
N LYS A 520 12.91 -2.47 4.10
CA LYS A 520 14.36 -2.42 3.96
C LYS A 520 15.07 -3.58 4.66
N TRP A 521 14.64 -3.93 5.88
CA TRP A 521 15.21 -5.05 6.61
C TRP A 521 14.98 -6.39 5.91
N ILE A 522 13.81 -6.58 5.28
CA ILE A 522 13.52 -7.80 4.50
C ILE A 522 14.49 -7.94 3.33
N TYR A 523 14.65 -6.92 2.49
CA TYR A 523 15.56 -7.05 1.34
C TYR A 523 17.02 -7.20 1.80
N VAL A 524 17.45 -6.49 2.84
CA VAL A 524 18.81 -6.63 3.40
C VAL A 524 19.04 -8.04 3.94
N GLY A 525 18.08 -8.56 4.71
CA GLY A 525 18.12 -9.92 5.24
C GLY A 525 18.21 -10.97 4.13
N LEU A 526 17.37 -10.85 3.09
CA LEU A 526 17.41 -11.73 1.93
C LEU A 526 18.79 -11.69 1.24
N VAL A 527 19.33 -10.50 0.94
CA VAL A 527 20.65 -10.36 0.30
C VAL A 527 21.75 -11.00 1.15
N MET A 528 21.74 -10.77 2.48
CA MET A 528 22.74 -11.35 3.37
C MET A 528 22.68 -12.88 3.38
N VAL A 529 21.49 -13.47 3.46
CA VAL A 529 21.32 -14.93 3.42
C VAL A 529 21.72 -15.48 2.05
N SER A 530 21.26 -14.88 0.94
CA SER A 530 21.58 -15.32 -0.42
C SER A 530 23.08 -15.35 -0.65
N VAL A 531 23.79 -14.26 -0.33
CA VAL A 531 25.25 -14.17 -0.53
C VAL A 531 25.99 -15.16 0.38
N ALA A 532 25.60 -15.30 1.64
CA ALA A 532 26.22 -16.24 2.56
C ALA A 532 26.08 -17.69 2.10
N VAL A 533 24.87 -18.09 1.66
CA VAL A 533 24.64 -19.45 1.15
C VAL A 533 25.33 -19.67 -0.19
N MET A 534 25.27 -18.70 -1.11
CA MET A 534 25.99 -18.73 -2.39
C MET A 534 27.48 -19.04 -2.19
N LEU A 535 28.14 -18.31 -1.29
CA LEU A 535 29.55 -18.51 -0.99
C LEU A 535 29.79 -19.84 -0.27
N SER A 536 28.91 -20.23 0.66
CA SER A 536 28.98 -21.53 1.35
C SER A 536 28.96 -22.70 0.38
N LEU A 537 28.12 -22.67 -0.67
CA LEU A 537 28.04 -23.71 -1.69
C LEU A 537 29.38 -23.90 -2.42
N VAL A 538 30.06 -22.81 -2.78
CA VAL A 538 31.36 -22.88 -3.45
C VAL A 538 32.42 -23.47 -2.51
N PHE A 539 32.47 -22.99 -1.26
CA PHE A 539 33.46 -23.46 -0.29
C PHE A 539 33.20 -24.90 0.20
N TRP A 540 31.95 -25.40 0.17
CA TRP A 540 31.68 -26.82 0.41
C TRP A 540 32.34 -27.71 -0.63
N VAL A 541 32.26 -27.35 -1.91
CA VAL A 541 32.88 -28.11 -3.01
C VAL A 541 34.42 -28.08 -2.86
N LEU A 542 35.00 -26.91 -2.57
CA LEU A 542 36.45 -26.75 -2.37
C LEU A 542 36.95 -27.56 -1.16
N TYR A 543 36.29 -27.43 -0.01
CA TYR A 543 36.66 -28.13 1.20
C TYR A 543 36.52 -29.66 1.06
N ALA A 544 35.41 -30.14 0.48
CA ALA A 544 35.19 -31.57 0.23
C ALA A 544 36.24 -32.15 -0.72
N ARG A 545 36.70 -31.37 -1.70
CA ARG A 545 37.80 -31.74 -2.62
C ARG A 545 39.14 -31.83 -1.88
N GLU A 546 39.55 -30.79 -1.16
CA GLU A 546 40.84 -30.76 -0.43
C GLU A 546 40.93 -31.86 0.63
N ARG A 547 39.81 -32.12 1.34
CA ARG A 547 39.75 -33.21 2.31
C ARG A 547 40.00 -34.58 1.66
N ARG A 548 39.42 -34.83 0.48
CA ARG A 548 39.61 -36.07 -0.26
C ARG A 548 41.09 -36.25 -0.62
N HIS A 549 41.75 -35.19 -1.11
CA HIS A 549 43.19 -35.22 -1.39
C HIS A 549 44.01 -35.55 -0.12
N ARG A 550 43.69 -34.94 1.03
CA ARG A 550 44.35 -35.26 2.30
C ARG A 550 44.25 -36.75 2.67
N VAL A 551 43.07 -37.36 2.51
CA VAL A 551 42.85 -38.79 2.82
C VAL A 551 43.61 -39.68 1.84
N TYR A 552 43.55 -39.41 0.54
CA TYR A 552 44.32 -40.16 -0.46
C TYR A 552 45.82 -40.05 -0.24
N THR A 553 46.37 -38.86 0.01
CA THR A 553 47.80 -38.66 0.28
C THR A 553 48.24 -39.41 1.53
N LYS A 554 47.43 -39.42 2.61
CA LYS A 554 47.73 -40.20 3.83
C LYS A 554 47.75 -41.71 3.57
N HIS A 555 46.78 -42.26 2.84
CA HIS A 555 46.77 -43.69 2.50
C HIS A 555 47.96 -44.08 1.60
N HIS A 556 48.32 -43.22 0.64
CA HIS A 556 49.44 -43.48 -0.26
C HIS A 556 50.80 -43.45 0.45
N MET A 557 50.97 -42.54 1.43
CA MET A 557 52.17 -42.49 2.28
C MET A 557 52.27 -43.70 3.22
N ASN A 558 51.14 -44.19 3.76
CA ASN A 558 51.14 -45.36 4.64
C ASN A 558 51.31 -46.69 3.88
N GLY A 559 50.90 -46.77 2.60
CA GLY A 559 51.03 -47.98 1.77
C GLY A 559 52.45 -48.30 1.30
N TYR A 560 53.35 -47.31 1.23
CA TYR A 560 54.76 -47.51 0.91
C TYR A 560 55.62 -47.96 2.10
N GLY A 561 55.05 -48.01 3.32
CA GLY A 561 55.74 -48.46 4.54
C GLY A 561 55.70 -49.98 4.79
N HIS A 562 55.13 -50.78 3.90
CA HIS A 562 55.04 -52.24 4.03
C HIS A 562 55.22 -52.96 2.68
N GLY A 563 56.45 -53.37 2.39
CA GLY A 563 56.87 -54.24 1.26
C GLY A 563 58.35 -54.63 1.43
N PRO A 564 58.76 -55.87 1.08
CA PRO A 564 59.52 -56.77 1.95
C PRO A 564 61.05 -56.56 1.97
N SER A 565 61.69 -56.88 3.11
CA SER A 565 63.13 -57.17 3.17
C SER A 565 63.43 -58.47 2.38
N GLU A 566 63.95 -58.33 1.16
CA GLU A 566 64.79 -59.37 0.55
C GLU A 566 66.24 -59.10 0.95
N GLU A 567 66.74 -59.88 1.91
CA GLU A 567 68.16 -59.97 2.20
C GLU A 567 68.77 -61.05 1.28
N GLY A 568 69.56 -60.57 0.32
CA GLY A 568 70.21 -61.37 -0.71
C GLY A 568 71.35 -62.23 -0.17
N ARG A 569 71.50 -63.41 -0.77
CA ARG A 569 72.63 -64.33 -0.59
C ARG A 569 73.72 -64.04 -1.66
N GLY A 570 74.97 -63.90 -1.21
CA GLY A 570 76.21 -63.90 -1.99
C GLY A 570 77.28 -63.14 -1.19
N ILE A 571 78.30 -63.75 -0.60
CA ILE A 571 79.22 -64.82 -1.06
C ILE A 571 79.36 -65.90 0.01
#